data_AF-A0A176XDN0-F1
#
_entry.id   AF-A0A176XDN0-F1
#
_cell.length_a   1.000
_cell.length_b   1.000
_cell.length_c   1.000
_cell.angle_alpha   90.00
_cell.angle_beta   90.00
_cell.angle_gamma   90.00
#
_symmetry.space_group_name_H-M   'P 1'
#
loop_
_entity.id
_entity.type
_entity.pdbx_description
1 polymer ?
#
loop_
_entity_poly.entity_id
_entity_poly.type
_entity_poly.pdbx_seq_one_letter_code
_entity_poly.pdbx_strand_id
1 'polypeptide(L)'
;MSVYHPNRVRDDYRADIQAIRDRLSDAIIIDWIERYHASPDVDRDDVMTALQIEYIGTFYEVLRAYDVDQPEPDPAEEARQLEMMRLLLDGKEVPKYLRKPASWTKQLN
;
A
#
# COMPACT_ATOMS: atom_id res chain seq x y z
N MET A 1 -15.90 -8.47 -3.58
CA MET A 1 -16.37 -7.17 -3.04
C MET A 1 -15.67 -6.97 -1.73
N SER A 2 -14.80 -5.97 -1.66
CA SER A 2 -14.03 -5.68 -0.45
C SER A 2 -14.95 -5.16 0.65
N VAL A 3 -14.69 -5.58 1.88
CA VAL A 3 -15.51 -5.25 3.05
C VAL A 3 -14.60 -4.70 4.14
N TYR A 4 -15.13 -3.79 4.95
CA TYR A 4 -14.43 -3.28 6.12
C TYR A 4 -14.36 -4.34 7.23
N HIS A 5 -13.15 -4.65 7.69
CA HIS A 5 -12.87 -5.61 8.77
C HIS A 5 -12.28 -4.89 9.99
N PRO A 6 -13.10 -4.45 10.96
CA PRO A 6 -12.65 -3.69 12.13
C PRO A 6 -11.65 -4.47 13.00
N ASN A 7 -11.73 -5.80 13.02
CA ASN A 7 -10.82 -6.66 13.78
C ASN A 7 -9.37 -6.64 13.26
N ARG A 8 -9.14 -6.11 12.06
CA ARG A 8 -7.80 -5.98 11.46
C ARG A 8 -7.12 -4.65 11.77
N VAL A 9 -7.85 -3.70 12.35
CA VAL A 9 -7.38 -2.37 12.74
C VAL A 9 -6.77 -2.44 14.14
N ARG A 10 -5.56 -1.90 14.32
CA ARG A 10 -4.97 -1.70 15.65
C ARG A 10 -5.78 -0.68 16.45
N ASP A 11 -5.89 -0.88 17.76
CA ASP A 11 -6.73 -0.03 18.64
C ASP A 11 -6.45 1.47 18.47
N ASP A 12 -5.17 1.84 18.42
CA ASP A 12 -4.73 3.23 18.29
C ASP A 12 -5.22 3.93 17.02
N TYR A 13 -5.55 3.17 15.96
CA TYR A 13 -5.99 3.69 14.66
C TYR A 13 -7.50 3.61 14.45
N ARG A 14 -8.27 3.00 15.38
CA ARG A 14 -9.73 2.84 15.21
C ARG A 14 -10.45 4.17 15.08
N ALA A 15 -10.10 5.14 15.93
CA ALA A 15 -10.73 6.45 15.95
C ALA A 15 -10.49 7.19 14.63
N ASP A 16 -9.26 7.15 14.12
CA ASP A 16 -8.89 7.79 12.86
C ASP A 16 -9.61 7.14 11.67
N ILE A 17 -9.64 5.81 11.62
CA ILE A 17 -10.33 5.08 10.55
C ILE A 17 -11.84 5.32 10.61
N GLN A 18 -12.43 5.39 11.80
CA GLN A 18 -13.84 5.73 11.94
C GLN A 18 -14.12 7.17 11.48
N ALA A 19 -13.25 8.13 11.81
CA ALA A 19 -13.39 9.50 11.33
C ALA A 19 -13.33 9.61 9.80
N ILE A 20 -12.47 8.81 9.14
CA ILE A 20 -12.43 8.71 7.68
C ILE A 20 -13.76 8.17 7.14
N ARG A 21 -14.31 7.11 7.76
CA ARG A 21 -15.58 6.48 7.37
C ARG A 21 -16.81 7.36 7.61
N ASP A 22 -16.79 8.18 8.66
CA ASP A 22 -17.87 9.12 8.95
C ASP A 22 -17.90 10.26 7.92
N ARG A 23 -16.73 10.61 7.37
CA ARG A 23 -16.61 11.62 6.31
C ARG A 23 -16.86 11.06 4.91
N LEU A 24 -16.39 9.85 4.64
CA LEU A 24 -16.38 9.20 3.34
C LEU A 24 -17.05 7.83 3.45
N SER A 25 -18.02 7.54 2.59
CA SER A 25 -18.63 6.20 2.56
C SER A 25 -17.61 5.11 2.24
N ASP A 26 -17.78 3.92 2.81
CA ASP A 26 -16.93 2.74 2.56
C ASP A 26 -16.71 2.47 1.05
N ALA A 27 -17.71 2.72 0.20
CA ALA A 27 -17.59 2.57 -1.25
C ALA A 27 -16.53 3.49 -1.88
N ILE A 28 -16.40 4.73 -1.40
CA ILE A 28 -15.37 5.68 -1.85
C ILE A 28 -14.00 5.23 -1.39
N ILE A 29 -13.90 4.74 -0.15
CA ILE A 29 -12.64 4.24 0.41
C ILE A 29 -12.17 3.03 -0.41
N ILE A 30 -13.07 2.09 -0.70
CA ILE A 30 -12.78 0.90 -1.52
C ILE A 30 -12.33 1.30 -2.94
N ASP A 31 -13.04 2.21 -3.62
CA ASP A 31 -12.67 2.65 -4.98
C ASP A 31 -11.24 3.22 -5.02
N TRP A 32 -10.86 4.03 -4.03
CA TRP A 32 -9.49 4.55 -3.97
C TRP A 32 -8.43 3.47 -3.72
N ILE A 33 -8.73 2.49 -2.87
CA ILE A 33 -7.81 1.38 -2.60
C ILE A 33 -7.70 0.45 -3.82
N GLU A 34 -8.80 0.17 -4.52
CA GLU A 34 -8.80 -0.60 -5.77
C GLU A 34 -7.96 0.11 -6.84
N ARG A 35 -8.13 1.43 -7.00
CA ARG A 35 -7.31 2.24 -7.93
C ARG A 35 -5.83 2.24 -7.58
N TYR A 36 -5.50 2.32 -6.29
CA TYR A 36 -4.12 2.22 -5.81
C TYR A 36 -3.44 0.91 -6.23
N HIS A 37 -4.19 -0.21 -6.20
CA HIS A 37 -3.67 -1.50 -6.58
C HIS A 37 -3.69 -1.77 -8.09
N ALA A 38 -4.67 -1.21 -8.81
CA ALA A 38 -4.92 -1.51 -10.22
C ALA A 38 -4.27 -0.52 -11.20
N SER A 39 -4.03 0.73 -10.79
CA SER A 39 -3.57 1.80 -11.67
C SER A 39 -2.11 2.18 -11.41
N PRO A 40 -1.24 2.22 -12.43
CA PRO A 40 0.11 2.77 -12.29
C PRO A 40 0.13 4.30 -12.12
N ASP A 41 -1.00 4.98 -12.40
CA ASP A 41 -1.14 6.44 -12.33
C ASP A 41 -1.67 6.93 -10.97
N VAL A 42 -1.97 6.02 -10.04
CA VAL A 42 -2.45 6.36 -8.69
C VAL A 42 -1.42 5.88 -7.70
N ASP A 43 -0.72 6.83 -7.09
CA ASP A 43 0.25 6.51 -6.06
C ASP A 43 -0.36 6.62 -4.65
N ARG A 44 0.47 6.34 -3.64
CA ARG A 44 0.07 6.41 -2.24
C ARG A 44 -0.39 7.83 -1.86
N ASP A 45 0.32 8.85 -2.31
CA ASP A 45 0.10 10.22 -1.89
C ASP A 45 -1.20 10.77 -2.50
N ASP A 46 -1.57 10.31 -3.70
CA ASP A 46 -2.88 10.56 -4.30
C ASP A 46 -4.01 10.02 -3.43
N VAL A 47 -3.90 8.77 -2.97
CA VAL A 47 -4.90 8.12 -2.12
C VAL A 47 -4.97 8.80 -0.75
N MET A 48 -3.82 9.10 -0.15
CA MET A 48 -3.77 9.83 1.12
C MET A 48 -4.41 11.20 1.00
N THR A 49 -4.19 11.92 -0.11
CA THR A 49 -4.82 13.22 -0.37
C THR A 49 -6.33 13.08 -0.53
N ALA A 50 -6.77 12.12 -1.35
CA ALA A 50 -8.20 11.92 -1.64
C ALA A 50 -9.00 11.44 -0.42
N LEU A 51 -8.41 10.54 0.37
CA LEU A 51 -8.99 10.07 1.63
C LEU A 51 -8.71 11.02 2.80
N GLN A 52 -8.05 12.16 2.54
CA GLN A 52 -7.53 13.15 3.48
C GLN A 52 -6.96 12.50 4.76
N ILE A 53 -5.94 11.67 4.54
CA ILE A 53 -5.14 10.97 5.52
C ILE A 53 -3.82 11.73 5.67
N GLU A 54 -3.55 12.22 6.86
CA GLU A 54 -2.32 13.00 7.13
C GLU A 54 -1.13 12.11 7.50
N TYR A 55 -1.39 10.90 8.00
CA TYR A 55 -0.36 9.99 8.50
C TYR A 55 -0.28 8.71 7.67
N ILE A 56 0.94 8.38 7.24
CA ILE A 56 1.20 7.16 6.47
C ILE A 56 0.82 5.86 7.21
N GLY A 57 0.91 5.86 8.54
CA GLY A 57 0.46 4.71 9.35
C GLY A 57 -1.03 4.43 9.19
N THR A 58 -1.84 5.48 9.19
CA THR A 58 -3.29 5.38 8.99
C THR A 58 -3.63 4.86 7.59
N PHE A 59 -2.87 5.24 6.56
CA PHE A 59 -3.03 4.69 5.21
C PHE A 59 -2.87 3.16 5.18
N TYR A 60 -1.79 2.62 5.76
CA TYR A 60 -1.57 1.16 5.78
C TYR A 60 -2.60 0.42 6.64
N GLU A 61 -3.08 1.03 7.72
CA GLU A 61 -4.15 0.43 8.54
C GLU A 61 -5.50 0.46 7.80
N VAL A 62 -5.79 1.49 7.01
CA VAL A 62 -6.96 1.53 6.10
C VAL A 62 -6.85 0.43 5.05
N LEU A 63 -5.71 0.29 4.36
CA LEU A 63 -5.47 -0.80 3.40
C LEU A 63 -5.67 -2.18 4.04
N ARG A 64 -5.24 -2.36 5.29
CA ARG A 64 -5.38 -3.63 5.99
C ARG A 64 -6.82 -3.90 6.44
N ALA A 65 -7.56 -2.83 6.76
CA ALA A 65 -8.95 -2.91 7.21
C ALA A 65 -9.90 -3.28 6.08
N TYR A 66 -9.65 -2.77 4.87
CA TYR A 66 -10.40 -3.09 3.69
C TYR A 66 -9.67 -4.20 2.95
N ASP A 67 -10.19 -5.43 3.03
CA ASP A 67 -9.62 -6.63 2.37
C ASP A 67 -9.81 -6.50 0.85
N VAL A 68 -9.07 -5.57 0.25
CA VAL A 68 -9.00 -5.39 -1.20
C VAL A 68 -8.06 -6.42 -1.75
N ASP A 69 -8.54 -7.17 -2.74
CA ASP A 69 -7.75 -8.17 -3.44
C ASP A 69 -6.52 -7.47 -4.01
N GLN A 70 -5.38 -7.66 -3.34
CA GLN A 70 -4.11 -7.21 -3.87
C GLN A 70 -3.75 -8.13 -5.04
N PRO A 71 -3.21 -7.61 -6.14
CA PRO A 71 -2.60 -8.48 -7.14
C PRO A 71 -1.59 -9.40 -6.44
N GLU A 72 -1.53 -10.68 -6.84
CA GLU A 72 -0.61 -11.63 -6.24
C GLU A 72 0.80 -11.02 -6.17
N PRO A 73 1.46 -11.02 -4.99
CA PRO A 73 2.81 -10.51 -4.87
C PRO A 73 3.71 -11.22 -5.87
N ASP A 74 4.44 -10.48 -6.72
CA ASP A 74 5.45 -11.07 -7.59
C ASP A 74 6.59 -11.59 -6.71
N PRO A 75 6.83 -12.91 -6.64
CA PRO A 75 7.88 -13.48 -5.78
C PRO A 75 9.28 -12.90 -6.10
N ALA A 76 9.50 -12.44 -7.33
CA ALA A 76 10.74 -11.79 -7.72
C ALA A 76 10.87 -10.38 -7.10
N GLU A 77 9.76 -9.66 -6.97
CA GLU A 77 9.74 -8.33 -6.36
C GLU A 77 9.85 -8.44 -4.83
N GLU A 78 9.23 -9.45 -4.20
CA GLU A 78 9.39 -9.71 -2.77
C GLU A 78 10.85 -10.02 -2.40
N ALA A 79 11.51 -10.91 -3.15
CA ALA A 79 12.92 -11.24 -2.92
C ALA A 79 13.82 -10.00 -3.10
N ARG A 80 13.49 -9.13 -4.05
CA ARG A 80 14.21 -7.87 -4.32
C ARG A 80 14.06 -6.89 -3.17
N GLN A 81 12.86 -6.71 -2.65
CA GLN A 81 12.54 -5.83 -1.54
C GLN A 81 13.19 -6.31 -0.23
N LEU A 82 13.18 -7.62 0.02
CA LEU A 82 13.85 -8.22 1.16
C LEU A 82 15.36 -7.91 1.17
N GLU A 83 16.02 -8.04 0.01
CA GLU A 83 17.44 -7.75 -0.14
C GLU A 83 17.75 -6.25 0.00
N MET A 84 16.89 -5.37 -0.52
CA MET A 84 17.00 -3.93 -0.27
C MET A 84 16.90 -3.60 1.22
N MET A 85 15.91 -4.15 1.92
CA MET A 85 15.72 -3.94 3.36
C MET A 85 16.92 -4.43 4.15
N ARG A 86 17.47 -5.60 3.80
CA ARG A 86 18.69 -6.12 4.41
C ARG A 86 19.87 -5.17 4.26
N LEU A 87 20.10 -4.64 3.06
CA LEU A 87 21.20 -3.70 2.81
C LEU A 87 21.03 -2.39 3.58
N LEU A 88 19.81 -1.86 3.66
CA LEU A 88 19.52 -0.65 4.43
C LEU A 88 19.73 -0.84 5.93
N LEU A 89 19.29 -1.98 6.49
CA LEU A 89 19.50 -2.32 7.90
C LEU A 89 20.98 -2.54 8.23
N ASP A 90 21.75 -3.07 7.28
CA ASP A 90 23.20 -3.21 7.38
C ASP A 90 23.98 -1.88 7.17
N GLY A 91 23.28 -0.77 6.88
CA GLY A 91 23.89 0.52 6.57
C GLY A 91 24.68 0.53 5.24
N LYS A 92 24.40 -0.43 4.35
CA LYS A 92 25.06 -0.60 3.05
C LYS A 92 24.32 0.16 1.96
N GLU A 93 25.06 0.61 0.96
CA GLU A 93 24.47 1.27 -0.18
C GLU A 93 23.64 0.27 -1.02
N VAL A 94 22.38 0.61 -1.31
CA VAL A 94 21.52 -0.19 -2.17
C VAL A 94 21.96 -0.06 -3.63
N PRO A 95 22.35 -1.14 -4.32
CA PRO A 95 22.73 -1.11 -5.73
C PRO A 95 21.64 -0.53 -6.65
N LYS A 96 22.03 0.21 -7.69
CA LYS A 96 21.07 0.88 -8.60
C LYS A 96 20.10 -0.07 -9.30
N TYR A 97 20.50 -1.31 -9.57
CA TYR A 97 19.61 -2.33 -10.17
C TYR A 97 18.54 -2.82 -9.19
N LEU A 98 18.84 -2.79 -7.88
CA LEU A 98 17.88 -3.00 -6.80
C LEU A 98 17.11 -1.71 -6.46
N ARG A 99 17.19 -0.63 -7.23
CA ARG A 99 16.32 0.54 -7.06
C ARG A 99 15.22 0.61 -8.13
N LYS A 100 15.20 -0.36 -9.07
CA LYS A 100 14.24 -0.46 -10.16
C LYS A 100 13.32 -1.65 -9.93
N PRO A 101 12.03 -1.57 -10.31
CA PRO A 101 11.11 -2.71 -10.24
C PRO A 101 11.66 -3.93 -10.99
N ALA A 102 11.46 -5.15 -10.46
CA ALA A 102 11.88 -6.38 -11.14
C ALA A 102 11.26 -6.52 -12.55
N SER A 103 10.05 -6.01 -12.71
CA SER A 103 9.30 -5.96 -13.98
C SER A 103 10.01 -5.19 -15.09
N TRP A 104 10.90 -4.24 -14.78
CA TRP A 104 11.68 -3.49 -15.77
C TRP A 104 12.84 -4.30 -16.37
N THR A 105 13.26 -5.38 -15.71
CA THR A 105 14.33 -6.26 -16.20
C THR A 105 13.84 -7.25 -17.26
N LYS A 106 12.52 -7.41 -17.43
CA LYS A 106 11.90 -8.38 -18.35
C LYS A 106 11.72 -7.89 -19.79
N GLN A 107 12.25 -6.72 -20.17
CA GLN A 107 12.34 -6.33 -21.57
C GLN A 107 13.77 -6.53 -22.08
N LEU A 108 14.00 -7.69 -22.69
CA LEU A 108 14.84 -7.91 -23.87
C LEU A 108 14.65 -9.39 -24.28
N ASN A 109 13.61 -9.65 -25.06
CA ASN A 109 13.58 -10.70 -26.08
C ASN A 109 13.29 -10.01 -27.41
#